data_AF-A0A965SW05-F1
#
_entry.id   AF-A0A965SW05-F1
#
_cell.length_a   1.000
_cell.length_b   1.000
_cell.length_c   1.000
_cell.angle_alpha   90.00
_cell.angle_beta   90.00
_cell.angle_gamma   90.00
#
_symmetry.space_group_name_H-M   'P 1'
#
loop_
_entity.id
_entity.type
_entity.pdbx_description
1 polymer ?
#
loop_
_entity_poly.entity_id
_entity_poly.type
_entity_poly.pdbx_seq_one_letter_code
_entity_poly.pdbx_strand_id
1 'polypeptide(L)'
;MAAPQFIHLRLHSEYSITDGVVRIDDAVETASSDGMGALALTDLGNLFGLIKFYSAARSSGLKPIAGADVWVTNTQEHDQPHRMLLLVQNHTGYLNLCELLSKASLHNQRHGRAEIYPQWLSESLPANEKGAKKKTLAEGLIALSGAHQGDVGVALLNGEEAKAREWATHWQTVFGGRYFVELQRFGHAQDEAHIQLACQLA
;
A
#
# COMPACT_ATOMS: atom_id res chain seq x y z
N MET A 1 8.71 3.37 29.23
CA MET A 1 7.92 4.13 28.24
C MET A 1 6.75 3.28 27.84
N ALA A 2 5.53 3.83 27.82
CA ALA A 2 4.38 3.12 27.28
C ALA A 2 4.64 2.79 25.80
N ALA A 3 4.27 1.59 25.34
CA ALA A 3 4.39 1.25 23.93
C ALA A 3 3.54 2.23 23.10
N PRO A 4 4.03 2.72 21.95
CA PRO A 4 3.24 3.59 21.07
C PRO A 4 1.94 2.87 20.71
N GLN A 5 0.80 3.52 20.96
CA GLN A 5 -0.51 2.90 20.76
C GLN A 5 -0.92 2.86 19.27
N PHE A 6 -0.37 3.75 18.45
CA PHE A 6 -0.74 3.90 17.05
C PHE A 6 0.43 4.43 16.21
N ILE A 7 0.52 3.97 14.96
CA ILE A 7 1.52 4.39 13.96
C ILE A 7 0.77 4.60 12.65
N HIS A 8 0.95 5.76 12.00
CA HIS A 8 0.43 5.98 10.66
C HIS A 8 1.20 5.16 9.63
N LEU A 9 0.48 4.27 8.94
CA LEU A 9 1.02 3.46 7.84
C LEU A 9 0.67 4.03 6.46
N ARG A 10 -0.28 4.96 6.38
CA ARG A 10 -0.72 5.64 5.17
C ARG A 10 -0.56 7.13 5.35
N LEU A 11 0.34 7.74 4.59
CA LEU A 11 0.60 9.17 4.60
C LEU A 11 1.09 9.61 3.22
N HIS A 12 0.41 10.59 2.66
CA HIS A 12 0.79 11.26 1.41
C HIS A 12 1.46 12.59 1.73
N SER A 13 2.67 12.77 1.24
CA SER A 13 3.44 14.01 1.41
C SER A 13 3.27 14.96 0.22
N GLU A 14 4.03 16.06 0.22
CA GLU A 14 4.12 16.98 -0.92
C GLU A 14 4.61 16.30 -2.23
N TYR A 15 5.12 15.07 -2.16
CA TYR A 15 5.55 14.28 -3.32
C TYR A 15 4.42 13.42 -3.93
N SER A 16 3.25 13.39 -3.30
CA SER A 16 2.03 12.90 -3.93
C SER A 16 1.42 14.01 -4.77
N ILE A 17 1.96 14.22 -5.98
CA ILE A 17 1.77 15.41 -6.83
C ILE A 17 0.31 15.83 -6.99
N THR A 18 -0.62 14.87 -7.02
CA THR A 18 -2.04 15.13 -7.29
C THR A 18 -2.90 15.28 -6.05
N ASP A 19 -2.49 14.76 -4.88
CA ASP A 19 -3.38 14.65 -3.71
C ASP A 19 -2.71 14.92 -2.33
N GLY A 20 -1.40 15.18 -2.28
CA GLY A 20 -0.68 15.43 -1.03
C GLY A 20 -0.11 16.84 -0.91
N VAL A 21 -0.29 17.45 0.26
CA VAL A 21 0.23 18.79 0.60
C VAL A 21 1.05 18.80 1.90
N VAL A 22 1.12 17.66 2.60
CA VAL A 22 1.78 17.55 3.90
C VAL A 22 3.29 17.56 3.69
N ARG A 23 4.00 18.49 4.34
CA ARG A 23 5.46 18.53 4.25
C ARG A 23 6.08 17.40 5.05
N ILE A 24 7.08 16.73 4.48
CA ILE A 24 7.82 15.66 5.17
C ILE A 24 8.34 16.10 6.55
N ASP A 25 8.91 17.30 6.64
CA ASP A 25 9.52 17.79 7.89
C ASP A 25 8.43 18.00 8.97
N ASP A 26 7.30 18.62 8.59
CA ASP A 26 6.15 18.84 9.48
C ASP A 26 5.53 17.51 9.95
N ALA A 27 5.43 16.52 9.06
CA ALA A 27 4.91 15.19 9.40
C ALA A 27 5.82 14.46 10.40
N VAL A 28 7.14 14.54 10.19
CA VAL A 28 8.13 13.93 11.08
C VAL A 28 8.14 14.63 12.45
N GLU A 29 8.07 15.96 12.48
CA GLU A 29 7.98 16.74 13.73
C GLU A 29 6.72 16.39 14.52
N THR A 30 5.57 16.32 13.84
CA THR A 30 4.28 15.96 14.46
C THR A 30 4.33 14.55 15.03
N ALA A 31 4.76 13.56 14.25
CA ALA A 31 4.86 12.18 14.72
C ALA A 31 5.83 12.00 15.90
N SER A 32 6.93 12.75 15.91
CA SER A 32 7.86 12.79 17.05
C SER A 32 7.21 13.40 18.29
N SER A 33 6.49 14.51 18.13
CA SER A 33 5.78 15.21 19.21
C SER A 33 4.67 14.36 19.82
N ASP A 34 3.99 13.55 19.00
CA ASP A 34 2.97 12.59 19.43
C ASP A 34 3.56 11.33 20.09
N GLY A 35 4.89 11.21 20.17
CA GLY A 35 5.57 10.07 20.77
C GLY A 35 5.45 8.78 19.94
N MET A 36 5.25 8.87 18.63
CA MET A 36 5.23 7.71 17.76
C MET A 36 6.62 7.06 17.68
N GLY A 37 6.68 5.73 17.62
CA GLY A 37 7.95 5.01 17.46
C GLY A 37 8.39 4.84 15.99
N ALA A 38 7.47 5.06 15.06
CA ALA A 38 7.67 4.89 13.62
C ALA A 38 6.68 5.77 12.85
N LEU A 39 6.98 6.01 11.58
CA LEU A 39 6.09 6.66 10.63
C LEU A 39 6.29 6.03 9.26
N ALA A 40 5.22 5.86 8.48
CA ALA A 40 5.32 5.47 7.08
C ALA A 40 5.19 6.67 6.15
N LEU A 41 5.92 6.64 5.04
CA LEU A 41 5.67 7.48 3.88
C LEU A 41 5.19 6.58 2.74
N THR A 42 4.02 6.87 2.21
CA THR A 42 3.34 6.06 1.19
C THR A 42 2.74 6.96 0.13
N ASP A 43 3.59 7.70 -0.56
CA ASP A 43 3.15 8.62 -1.61
C ASP A 43 2.42 7.88 -2.74
N LEU A 44 1.55 8.61 -3.43
CA LEU A 44 0.74 8.07 -4.51
C LEU A 44 1.60 7.68 -5.71
N GLY A 45 1.72 6.37 -5.94
CA GLY A 45 2.33 5.77 -7.13
C GLY A 45 3.82 6.08 -7.28
N ASN A 46 4.52 6.50 -6.23
CA ASN A 46 5.93 6.88 -6.32
C ASN A 46 6.69 6.75 -4.99
N LEU A 47 8.02 6.91 -5.05
CA LEU A 47 8.93 6.95 -3.90
C LEU A 47 9.83 8.22 -3.93
N PHE A 48 9.38 9.30 -4.57
CA PHE A 48 10.23 10.47 -4.84
C PHE A 48 10.70 11.15 -3.55
N GLY A 49 9.84 11.22 -2.53
CA GLY A 49 10.15 11.79 -1.21
C GLY A 49 10.96 10.87 -0.29
N LEU A 50 11.20 9.61 -0.66
CA LEU A 50 11.67 8.59 0.28
C LEU A 50 13.01 8.92 0.94
N ILE A 51 14.00 9.40 0.18
CA ILE A 51 15.34 9.67 0.73
C ILE A 51 15.31 10.86 1.72
N LYS A 52 14.54 11.91 1.39
CA LYS A 52 14.32 13.06 2.26
C LYS A 52 13.65 12.62 3.56
N PHE A 53 12.54 11.87 3.45
CA PHE A 53 11.81 11.32 4.58
C PHE A 53 12.65 10.40 5.46
N TYR A 54 13.38 9.48 4.86
CA TYR A 54 14.21 8.52 5.60
C TYR A 54 15.26 9.25 6.44
N SER A 55 15.90 10.27 5.87
CA SER A 55 16.90 11.08 6.56
C SER A 55 16.29 11.89 7.71
N ALA A 56 15.15 12.53 7.47
CA ALA A 56 14.43 13.32 8.47
C ALA A 56 13.93 12.45 9.63
N ALA A 57 13.20 11.37 9.34
CA ALA A 57 12.66 10.46 10.34
C ALA A 57 13.76 9.87 11.24
N ARG A 58 14.88 9.42 10.63
CA ARG A 58 16.02 8.88 11.38
C ARG A 58 16.67 9.91 12.30
N SER A 59 16.79 11.15 11.83
CA SER A 59 17.37 12.25 12.62
C SER A 59 16.50 12.62 13.82
N SER A 60 15.18 12.46 13.69
CA SER A 60 14.19 12.66 14.76
C SER A 60 13.95 11.43 15.63
N GLY A 61 14.72 10.34 15.46
CA GLY A 61 14.59 9.13 16.27
C GLY A 61 13.38 8.23 15.91
N LEU A 62 12.67 8.54 14.83
CA LEU A 62 11.57 7.72 14.31
C LEU A 62 12.13 6.57 13.46
N LYS A 63 11.47 5.41 13.50
CA LYS A 63 11.69 4.35 12.51
C LYS A 63 10.94 4.70 11.21
N PRO A 64 11.63 4.97 10.09
CA PRO A 64 10.95 5.16 8.81
C PRO A 64 10.42 3.82 8.28
N ILE A 65 9.22 3.84 7.72
CA ILE A 65 8.60 2.75 6.97
C ILE A 65 8.41 3.24 5.54
N ALA A 66 9.01 2.55 4.58
CA ALA A 66 8.85 2.88 3.17
C ALA A 66 7.64 2.14 2.60
N GLY A 67 6.92 2.80 1.69
CA GLY A 67 5.86 2.18 0.92
C GLY A 67 5.36 3.12 -0.17
N ALA A 68 4.34 2.69 -0.89
CA ALA A 68 3.62 3.52 -1.83
C ALA A 68 2.16 3.11 -1.82
N ASP A 69 1.29 4.10 -1.96
CA ASP A 69 -0.10 3.82 -2.27
C ASP A 69 -0.24 3.68 -3.78
N VAL A 70 -0.74 2.55 -4.25
CA VAL A 70 -0.70 2.20 -5.67
C VAL A 70 -2.09 2.01 -6.24
N TRP A 71 -2.19 2.24 -7.54
CA TRP A 71 -3.36 1.88 -8.31
C TRP A 71 -3.19 0.48 -8.88
N VAL A 72 -4.23 -0.32 -8.75
CA VAL A 72 -4.30 -1.68 -9.28
C VAL A 72 -5.36 -1.71 -10.36
N THR A 73 -4.98 -2.12 -11.57
CA THR A 73 -5.91 -2.16 -12.71
C THR A 73 -7.07 -3.10 -12.42
N ASN A 74 -8.28 -2.58 -12.56
CA ASN A 74 -9.50 -3.37 -12.59
C ASN A 74 -9.64 -3.98 -14.00
N THR A 75 -9.63 -5.31 -14.09
CA THR A 75 -9.69 -6.04 -15.36
C THR A 75 -11.09 -6.14 -15.94
N GLN A 76 -12.13 -5.87 -15.14
CA GLN A 76 -13.53 -5.85 -15.59
C GLN A 76 -13.95 -4.44 -16.01
N GLU A 77 -13.52 -3.41 -15.27
CA GLU A 77 -13.83 -2.01 -15.54
C GLU A 77 -12.56 -1.16 -15.52
N HIS A 78 -11.87 -1.09 -16.66
CA HIS A 78 -10.55 -0.45 -16.78
C HIS A 78 -10.51 1.04 -16.38
N ASP A 79 -11.64 1.74 -16.42
CA ASP A 79 -11.73 3.16 -16.03
C ASP A 79 -11.88 3.34 -14.51
N GLN A 80 -12.14 2.26 -13.77
CA GLN A 80 -12.34 2.25 -12.32
C GLN A 80 -11.33 1.30 -11.64
N PRO A 81 -10.04 1.65 -11.56
CA PRO A 81 -9.08 0.84 -10.84
C PRO A 81 -9.30 0.91 -9.33
N HIS A 82 -8.63 0.00 -8.63
CA HIS A 82 -8.66 -0.08 -7.19
C HIS A 82 -7.40 0.52 -6.56
N ARG A 83 -7.46 0.82 -5.27
CA ARG A 83 -6.29 1.20 -4.45
C ARG A 83 -5.75 0.00 -3.69
N MET A 84 -4.44 -0.02 -3.46
CA MET A 84 -3.79 -0.94 -2.54
C MET A 84 -2.58 -0.23 -1.93
N LEU A 85 -2.37 -0.41 -0.62
CA LEU A 85 -1.18 0.13 0.03
C LEU A 85 -0.10 -0.93 0.07
N LEU A 86 1.10 -0.63 -0.43
CA LEU A 86 2.24 -1.54 -0.38
C LEU A 86 3.31 -0.98 0.56
N LEU A 87 3.65 -1.73 1.60
CA LEU A 87 4.71 -1.43 2.55
C LEU A 87 5.92 -2.34 2.33
N VAL A 88 7.10 -1.78 2.48
CA VAL A 88 8.37 -2.49 2.36
C VAL A 88 8.72 -3.17 3.69
N GLN A 89 8.74 -4.51 3.70
CA GLN A 89 9.12 -5.29 4.87
C GLN A 89 10.65 -5.44 4.99
N ASN A 90 11.35 -5.53 3.86
CA ASN A 90 12.78 -5.77 3.79
C ASN A 90 13.39 -5.27 2.46
N HIS A 91 14.70 -5.44 2.28
CA HIS A 91 15.41 -4.99 1.08
C HIS A 91 14.87 -5.60 -0.23
N THR A 92 14.47 -6.88 -0.23
CA THR A 92 13.84 -7.51 -1.40
C THR A 92 12.52 -6.82 -1.75
N GLY A 93 11.70 -6.50 -0.74
CA GLY A 93 10.48 -5.73 -0.93
C GLY A 93 10.73 -4.34 -1.52
N TYR A 94 11.79 -3.65 -1.09
CA TYR A 94 12.15 -2.36 -1.66
C TYR A 94 12.44 -2.44 -3.16
N LEU A 95 13.27 -3.41 -3.56
CA LEU A 95 13.60 -3.63 -4.98
C LEU A 95 12.35 -4.02 -5.78
N ASN A 96 11.50 -4.88 -5.22
CA ASN A 96 10.25 -5.28 -5.85
C ASN A 96 9.27 -4.11 -6.02
N LEU A 97 9.15 -3.23 -5.03
CA LEU A 97 8.32 -2.02 -5.13
C LEU A 97 8.85 -1.09 -6.24
N CYS A 98 10.16 -0.86 -6.29
CA CYS A 98 10.78 -0.07 -7.36
C CYS A 98 10.49 -0.65 -8.74
N GLU A 99 10.59 -1.96 -8.90
CA GLU A 99 10.28 -2.66 -10.16
C GLU A 99 8.80 -2.50 -10.53
N LEU A 100 7.88 -2.71 -9.58
CA LEU A 100 6.44 -2.55 -9.81
C LEU A 100 6.06 -1.12 -10.25
N LEU A 101 6.59 -0.11 -9.56
CA LEU A 101 6.34 1.30 -9.89
C LEU A 101 6.93 1.66 -11.26
N SER A 102 8.11 1.12 -11.59
CA SER A 102 8.74 1.31 -12.89
C SER A 102 7.94 0.65 -14.01
N LYS A 103 7.52 -0.61 -13.83
CA LYS A 103 6.68 -1.35 -14.79
C LYS A 103 5.35 -0.64 -15.02
N ALA A 104 4.69 -0.17 -13.96
CA ALA A 104 3.44 0.59 -14.07
C ALA A 104 3.65 1.88 -14.89
N SER A 105 4.72 2.62 -14.59
CA SER A 105 5.04 3.87 -15.29
C SER A 105 5.46 3.66 -16.75
N LEU A 106 6.11 2.55 -17.08
CA LEU A 106 6.60 2.30 -18.45
C LEU A 106 5.57 1.61 -19.35
N HIS A 107 4.72 0.76 -18.78
CA HIS A 107 3.89 -0.16 -19.56
C HIS A 107 2.38 0.02 -19.37
N ASN A 108 1.94 0.72 -18.32
CA ASN A 108 0.52 0.84 -18.01
C ASN A 108 0.15 2.19 -17.41
N GLN A 109 0.33 3.24 -18.21
CA GLN A 109 -0.21 4.55 -17.89
C GLN A 109 -1.59 4.73 -18.51
N ARG A 110 -2.57 5.08 -17.68
CA ARG A 110 -3.93 5.44 -18.10
C ARG A 110 -4.34 6.74 -17.45
N HIS A 111 -4.81 7.70 -18.24
CA HIS A 111 -5.27 9.01 -17.74
C HIS A 111 -4.28 9.70 -16.79
N GLY A 112 -2.96 9.62 -17.07
CA GLY A 112 -1.92 10.23 -16.24
C GLY A 112 -1.58 9.47 -14.97
N ARG A 113 -2.09 8.24 -14.82
CA ARG A 113 -1.91 7.38 -13.66
C ARG A 113 -1.22 6.08 -14.06
N ALA A 114 -0.14 5.74 -13.36
CA ALA A 114 0.53 4.45 -13.50
C ALA A 114 -0.22 3.38 -12.68
N GLU A 115 -0.60 2.29 -13.32
CA GLU A 115 -1.36 1.20 -12.68
C GLU A 115 -0.59 -0.11 -12.70
N ILE A 116 -0.60 -0.82 -11.58
CA ILE A 116 -0.06 -2.16 -11.46
C ILE A 116 -1.12 -3.15 -11.94
N TYR A 117 -0.77 -3.99 -12.89
CA TYR A 117 -1.61 -5.14 -13.20
C TYR A 117 -1.55 -6.18 -12.07
N PRO A 118 -2.68 -6.73 -11.60
CA PRO A 118 -2.72 -7.73 -10.52
C PRO A 118 -1.75 -8.91 -10.73
N GLN A 119 -1.66 -9.41 -11.97
CA GLN A 119 -0.80 -10.55 -12.29
C GLN A 119 0.70 -10.28 -12.07
N TRP A 120 1.16 -9.03 -12.11
CA TRP A 120 2.57 -8.70 -11.87
C TRP A 120 3.00 -9.04 -10.45
N LEU A 121 2.12 -8.93 -9.46
CA LEU A 121 2.43 -9.29 -8.07
C LEU A 121 2.72 -10.79 -7.90
N SER A 122 2.13 -11.62 -8.76
CA SER A 122 2.36 -13.07 -8.82
C SER A 122 3.39 -13.49 -9.87
N GLU A 123 3.90 -12.54 -10.65
CA GLU A 123 4.88 -12.79 -11.70
C GLU A 123 6.16 -13.33 -11.09
N SER A 124 6.70 -14.37 -11.73
CA SER A 124 7.84 -15.09 -11.20
C SER A 124 9.12 -14.50 -11.73
N LEU A 125 10.02 -14.14 -10.82
CA LEU A 125 11.33 -13.64 -11.16
C LEU A 125 12.24 -14.80 -11.59
N PRO A 126 13.20 -14.55 -12.51
CA PRO A 126 14.19 -15.54 -12.89
C PRO A 126 14.91 -16.09 -11.65
N ALA A 127 14.92 -17.42 -11.49
CA ALA A 127 15.72 -18.05 -10.47
C ALA A 127 17.18 -18.01 -10.93
N ASN A 128 18.01 -17.21 -10.27
CA ASN A 128 19.45 -17.14 -10.55
C ASN A 128 20.20 -18.44 -10.15
N GLU A 129 19.51 -19.38 -9.48
CA GLU A 129 20.08 -20.64 -8.99
C GLU A 129 19.11 -21.81 -9.20
N LYS A 130 19.64 -22.95 -9.65
CA LYS A 130 18.87 -24.20 -9.78
C LYS A 130 18.43 -24.68 -8.40
N GLY A 131 17.12 -24.71 -8.16
CA GLY A 131 16.51 -25.16 -6.89
C GLY A 131 16.05 -24.04 -5.96
N ALA A 132 16.24 -22.77 -6.32
CA ALA A 132 15.71 -21.65 -5.55
C ALA A 132 14.17 -21.62 -5.59
N LYS A 133 13.53 -21.22 -4.48
CA LYS A 133 12.08 -20.94 -4.44
C LYS A 133 11.73 -19.89 -5.50
N LYS A 134 10.61 -20.11 -6.19
CA LYS A 134 10.04 -19.15 -7.15
C LYS A 134 9.76 -17.83 -6.40
N LYS A 135 10.51 -16.78 -6.74
CA LYS A 135 10.33 -15.45 -6.15
C LYS A 135 9.28 -14.69 -6.94
N THR A 136 8.43 -13.92 -6.26
CA THR A 136 7.43 -13.06 -6.90
C THR A 136 7.68 -11.59 -6.55
N LEU A 137 7.08 -10.68 -7.30
CA LEU A 137 7.14 -9.25 -6.98
C LEU A 137 6.37 -8.89 -5.69
N ALA A 138 5.54 -9.78 -5.15
CA ALA A 138 4.95 -9.62 -3.81
C ALA A 138 5.91 -9.98 -2.66
N GLU A 139 7.04 -10.65 -2.92
CA GLU A 139 8.01 -11.01 -1.89
C GLU A 139 8.59 -9.76 -1.20
N GLY A 140 8.73 -9.80 0.12
CA GLY A 140 9.22 -8.65 0.90
C GLY A 140 8.26 -7.47 1.02
N LEU A 141 7.05 -7.55 0.44
CA LEU A 141 5.99 -6.54 0.61
C LEU A 141 4.91 -6.97 1.60
N ILE A 142 4.34 -6.00 2.31
CA ILE A 142 3.09 -6.12 3.07
C ILE A 142 2.03 -5.30 2.34
N ALA A 143 0.83 -5.84 2.17
CA ALA A 143 -0.26 -5.15 1.50
C ALA A 143 -1.40 -4.81 2.46
N LEU A 144 -1.96 -3.62 2.33
CA LEU A 144 -3.24 -3.26 2.92
C LEU A 144 -4.28 -3.07 1.81
N SER A 145 -5.52 -3.48 2.11
CA SER A 145 -6.57 -3.66 1.11
C SER A 145 -7.02 -2.40 0.37
N GLY A 146 -6.63 -1.18 0.78
CA GLY A 146 -7.07 0.07 0.15
C GLY A 146 -8.42 0.59 0.65
N ALA A 147 -8.89 0.08 1.80
CA ALA A 147 -10.17 0.41 2.41
C ALA A 147 -11.33 0.38 1.39
N HIS A 148 -12.25 1.34 1.44
CA HIS A 148 -13.41 1.41 0.54
C HIS A 148 -13.05 1.61 -0.95
N GLN A 149 -11.81 1.99 -1.27
CA GLN A 149 -11.32 2.17 -2.64
C GLN A 149 -10.58 0.93 -3.18
N GLY A 150 -10.35 -0.07 -2.33
CA GLY A 150 -9.80 -1.35 -2.72
C GLY A 150 -10.82 -2.25 -3.41
N ASP A 151 -10.34 -3.29 -4.10
CA ASP A 151 -11.22 -4.28 -4.75
C ASP A 151 -12.15 -4.99 -3.75
N VAL A 152 -11.60 -5.38 -2.59
CA VAL A 152 -12.38 -5.98 -1.49
C VAL A 152 -13.41 -4.99 -0.95
N GLY A 153 -13.01 -3.74 -0.70
CA GLY A 153 -13.91 -2.73 -0.15
C GLY A 153 -15.03 -2.34 -1.11
N VAL A 154 -14.73 -2.17 -2.39
CA VAL A 154 -15.70 -1.91 -3.45
C VAL A 154 -16.70 -3.07 -3.57
N ALA A 155 -16.21 -4.32 -3.59
CA ALA A 155 -17.09 -5.49 -3.66
C ALA A 155 -18.01 -5.59 -2.43
N LEU A 156 -17.50 -5.34 -1.23
CA LEU A 156 -18.32 -5.32 0.00
C LEU A 156 -19.44 -4.26 -0.07
N LEU A 157 -19.09 -3.04 -0.47
CA LEU A 157 -20.06 -1.94 -0.56
C LEU A 157 -21.11 -2.15 -1.65
N ASN A 158 -20.79 -2.94 -2.67
CA ASN A 158 -21.74 -3.35 -3.72
C ASN A 158 -22.59 -4.57 -3.34
N GLY A 159 -22.41 -5.13 -2.13
CA GLY A 159 -23.12 -6.34 -1.68
C GLY A 159 -22.59 -7.65 -2.30
N GLU A 160 -21.43 -7.62 -2.94
CA GLU A 160 -20.78 -8.76 -3.59
C GLU A 160 -19.88 -9.54 -2.60
N GLU A 161 -20.42 -9.97 -1.45
CA GLU A 161 -19.64 -10.56 -0.35
C GLU A 161 -18.79 -11.77 -0.75
N ALA A 162 -19.34 -12.66 -1.59
CA ALA A 162 -18.63 -13.84 -2.07
C ALA A 162 -17.37 -13.45 -2.88
N LYS A 163 -17.50 -12.42 -3.72
CA LYS A 163 -16.41 -11.87 -4.53
C LYS A 163 -15.37 -11.19 -3.64
N ALA A 164 -15.81 -10.39 -2.66
CA ALA A 164 -14.91 -9.78 -1.68
C ALA A 164 -14.04 -10.83 -0.95
N ARG A 165 -14.65 -11.96 -0.55
CA ARG A 165 -13.95 -13.09 0.09
C ARG A 165 -12.98 -13.78 -0.85
N GLU A 166 -13.34 -13.95 -2.12
CA GLU A 166 -12.46 -14.49 -3.15
C GLU A 166 -11.21 -13.61 -3.32
N TRP A 167 -11.38 -12.30 -3.51
CA TRP A 167 -10.27 -11.34 -3.65
C TRP A 167 -9.39 -11.29 -2.40
N ALA A 168 -9.98 -11.24 -1.20
CA ALA A 168 -9.22 -11.25 0.04
C ALA A 168 -8.36 -12.52 0.18
N THR A 169 -8.93 -13.69 -0.16
CA THR A 169 -8.23 -14.98 -0.14
C THR A 169 -7.13 -15.05 -1.20
N HIS A 170 -7.40 -14.51 -2.39
CA HIS A 170 -6.42 -14.39 -3.46
C HIS A 170 -5.21 -13.57 -2.97
N TRP A 171 -5.43 -12.37 -2.44
CA TRP A 171 -4.34 -11.52 -1.95
C TRP A 171 -3.61 -12.10 -0.75
N GLN A 172 -4.32 -12.76 0.16
CA GLN A 172 -3.69 -13.49 1.27
C GLN A 172 -2.72 -14.56 0.75
N THR A 173 -3.06 -15.23 -0.34
CA THR A 173 -2.19 -16.21 -1.02
C THR A 173 -1.01 -15.53 -1.70
N VAL A 174 -1.24 -14.47 -2.49
CA VAL A 174 -0.20 -13.73 -3.23
C VAL A 174 0.86 -13.15 -2.28
N PHE A 175 0.43 -12.55 -1.16
CA PHE A 175 1.34 -11.93 -0.19
C PHE A 175 1.86 -12.91 0.86
N GLY A 176 1.40 -14.17 0.87
CA GLY A 176 1.84 -15.21 1.80
C GLY A 176 1.54 -14.86 3.26
N GLY A 177 0.28 -14.46 3.55
CA GLY A 177 -0.15 -14.06 4.88
C GLY A 177 0.24 -12.65 5.31
N ARG A 178 0.79 -11.83 4.39
CA ARG A 178 1.17 -10.42 4.63
C ARG A 178 0.19 -9.44 3.98
N TYR A 179 -1.08 -9.80 3.99
CA TYR A 179 -2.19 -8.99 3.49
C TYR A 179 -3.13 -8.67 4.66
N PHE A 180 -3.50 -7.40 4.79
CA PHE A 180 -4.34 -6.91 5.88
C PHE A 180 -5.52 -6.13 5.32
N VAL A 181 -6.70 -6.36 5.90
CA VAL A 181 -7.89 -5.56 5.60
C VAL A 181 -7.72 -4.19 6.25
N GLU A 182 -7.77 -3.14 5.44
CA GLU A 182 -7.55 -1.76 5.86
C GLU A 182 -8.86 -1.12 6.33
N LEU A 183 -8.85 -0.53 7.53
CA LEU A 183 -9.98 0.21 8.08
C LEU A 183 -9.60 1.69 8.19
N GLN A 184 -10.46 2.56 7.69
CA GLN A 184 -10.28 4.01 7.77
C GLN A 184 -11.58 4.67 8.23
N ARG A 185 -11.45 5.63 9.14
CA ARG A 185 -12.53 6.47 9.65
C ARG A 185 -12.06 7.92 9.60
N PHE A 186 -12.27 8.57 8.47
CA PHE A 186 -11.84 9.96 8.23
C PHE A 186 -13.02 10.89 7.84
N GLY A 187 -14.25 10.39 8.00
CA GLY A 187 -15.47 11.18 7.82
C GLY A 187 -16.09 11.05 6.44
N HIS A 188 -15.65 10.08 5.63
CA HIS A 188 -16.29 9.78 4.36
C HIS A 188 -17.61 9.03 4.56
N ALA A 189 -18.59 9.27 3.68
CA ALA A 189 -19.96 8.77 3.85
C ALA A 189 -20.06 7.23 3.92
N GLN A 190 -19.09 6.52 3.34
CA GLN A 190 -19.07 5.06 3.29
C GLN A 190 -18.20 4.42 4.39
N ASP A 191 -17.52 5.20 5.24
CA ASP A 191 -16.55 4.67 6.21
C ASP A 191 -17.20 3.64 7.16
N GLU A 192 -18.30 4.00 7.82
CA GLU A 192 -18.93 3.11 8.82
C GLU A 192 -19.49 1.83 8.19
N ALA A 193 -20.12 1.94 7.01
CA ALA A 193 -20.62 0.79 6.28
C ALA A 193 -19.48 -0.15 5.88
N HIS A 194 -18.41 0.39 5.31
CA HIS A 194 -17.23 -0.38 4.94
C HIS A 194 -16.58 -1.03 6.18
N ILE A 195 -16.40 -0.30 7.28
CA ILE A 195 -15.80 -0.84 8.51
C ILE A 195 -16.61 -2.04 9.03
N GLN A 196 -17.93 -1.92 9.11
CA GLN A 196 -18.78 -3.00 9.60
C GLN A 196 -18.67 -4.26 8.73
N LEU A 197 -18.75 -4.10 7.41
CA LEU A 197 -18.64 -5.21 6.46
C LEU A 197 -17.23 -5.85 6.46
N ALA A 198 -16.19 -5.02 6.48
CA ALA A 198 -14.80 -5.46 6.51
C ALA A 198 -14.47 -6.25 7.80
N CYS A 199 -15.01 -5.83 8.95
CA CYS A 199 -14.86 -6.57 10.21
C CYS A 199 -15.58 -7.93 10.21
N GLN A 200 -16.65 -8.10 9.43
CA GLN A 200 -17.33 -9.40 9.29
C GLN A 200 -16.60 -10.33 8.31
N LEU A 201 -15.85 -9.76 7.37
CA LEU A 201 -15.06 -10.51 6.41
C LEU A 201 -13.80 -11.13 7.03
N ALA A 202 -13.08 -10.35 7.84
CA ALA A 202 -11.77 -10.66 8.44
C ALA A 202 -11.84 -11.69 9.57
#